data_AF-A0A4D4J116-F1
#
_entry.id   AF-A0A4D4J116-F1
#
_cell.length_a   1.000
_cell.length_b   1.000
_cell.length_c   1.000
_cell.angle_alpha   90.00
_cell.angle_beta   90.00
_cell.angle_gamma   90.00
#
_symmetry.space_group_name_H-M   'P 1'
#
loop_
_entity.id
_entity.type
_entity.pdbx_description
1 polymer ?
#
loop_
_entity_poly.entity_id
_entity_poly.type
_entity_poly.pdbx_seq_one_letter_code
_entity_poly.pdbx_strand_id
1 'polypeptide(L)'
;MRALRVVGLDDDGKTVILEDPARGERFTVPADERLRAAARGDITRLGQIEVELESQMRPREIQARIRAGESVEQVASAAGLPTSRVERFAYPVLLERSRMAELAQRAHPVREDGPDVQTLGEVVAHAFGLRGQDYAGTNWDSWRGEDGRWVIQLRWQAGRSENRAHWVFHPGAQGGTVTTMDDLAADLMDPNPNRTLRTVRPVTELAKQALALEAAEHPAVPAEPAARRPEPEPAAPPKSRSRAKSKATAEARTEPEPRPAAERTKPAAEQPPPAPEPEPAAAKPQNNGRKSEPAPRRGKKGHPIVPSWEDVLLGVRSQRG
;
A
#
# COMPACT_ATOMS: atom_id res chain seq x y z
N MET A 1 -40.29 -17.86 13.02
CA MET A 1 -39.15 -18.79 13.18
C MET A 1 -39.65 -20.06 13.86
N ARG A 2 -39.10 -21.23 13.55
CA ARG A 2 -39.35 -22.46 14.32
C ARG A 2 -38.22 -22.64 15.33
N ALA A 3 -38.53 -23.15 16.52
CA ALA A 3 -37.53 -23.52 17.51
C ALA A 3 -37.12 -24.98 17.27
N LEU A 4 -35.81 -25.24 17.16
CA LEU A 4 -35.26 -26.59 17.06
C LEU A 4 -34.57 -26.94 18.39
N ARG A 5 -34.66 -28.21 18.81
CA ARG A 5 -33.87 -28.74 19.93
C ARG A 5 -32.58 -29.37 19.43
N VAL A 6 -31.49 -29.27 20.21
CA VAL A 6 -30.29 -30.07 19.98
C VAL A 6 -30.55 -31.48 20.51
N VAL A 7 -30.34 -32.49 19.67
CA VAL A 7 -30.47 -33.92 20.04
C VAL A 7 -29.12 -34.49 20.43
N GLY A 8 -28.05 -34.15 19.71
CA GLY A 8 -26.70 -34.65 19.97
C GLY A 8 -25.72 -34.30 18.86
N LEU A 9 -24.57 -34.97 18.88
CA LEU A 9 -23.63 -35.02 17.77
C LEU A 9 -23.93 -36.25 16.91
N ASP A 10 -23.61 -36.15 15.63
CA ASP A 10 -23.59 -37.25 14.67
C ASP A 10 -22.34 -38.14 14.88
N ASP A 11 -22.33 -39.34 14.29
CA ASP A 11 -21.27 -40.34 14.50
C ASP A 11 -19.85 -39.82 14.11
N ASP A 12 -19.77 -38.90 13.15
CA ASP A 12 -18.54 -38.23 12.73
C ASP A 12 -17.98 -37.21 13.76
N GLY A 13 -18.74 -36.86 14.81
CA GLY A 13 -18.40 -35.84 15.80
C GLY A 13 -18.30 -34.40 15.27
N LYS A 14 -18.50 -34.20 13.96
CA LYS A 14 -18.36 -32.93 13.24
C LYS A 14 -19.69 -32.26 12.87
N THR A 15 -20.81 -32.90 13.20
CA THR A 15 -22.16 -32.45 12.82
C THR A 15 -23.06 -32.50 14.05
N VAL A 16 -23.83 -31.44 14.29
CA VAL A 16 -24.84 -31.37 15.35
C VAL A 16 -26.20 -31.73 14.76
N ILE A 17 -26.90 -32.66 15.40
CA ILE A 17 -28.25 -33.07 15.04
C ILE A 17 -29.25 -32.20 15.81
N LEU A 18 -30.12 -31.54 15.06
CA LEU A 18 -31.23 -30.73 15.52
C LEU A 18 -32.57 -31.43 15.20
N GLU A 19 -33.62 -31.13 15.94
CA GLU A 19 -34.96 -31.69 15.70
C GLU A 19 -36.06 -30.64 15.93
N ASP A 20 -37.08 -30.63 15.06
CA ASP A 20 -38.32 -29.86 15.25
C ASP A 20 -39.23 -30.61 16.24
N PRO A 21 -39.41 -30.13 17.49
CA PRO A 21 -40.18 -30.85 18.51
C PRO A 21 -41.68 -30.96 18.19
N ALA A 22 -42.19 -30.20 17.21
CA ALA A 22 -43.58 -30.28 16.78
C ALA A 22 -43.82 -31.34 15.69
N ARG A 23 -42.76 -31.86 15.06
CA ARG A 23 -42.86 -32.78 13.91
C ARG A 23 -41.94 -34.00 13.94
N GLY A 24 -40.90 -34.00 14.76
CA GLY A 24 -39.84 -35.02 14.73
C GLY A 24 -38.92 -34.93 13.49
N GLU A 25 -39.07 -33.89 12.66
CA GLU A 25 -38.17 -33.62 11.52
C GLU A 25 -36.76 -33.33 12.06
N ARG A 26 -35.75 -34.07 11.58
CA ARG A 26 -34.34 -33.89 11.98
C ARG A 26 -33.59 -33.05 10.94
N PHE A 27 -32.71 -32.18 11.42
CA PHE A 27 -31.84 -31.31 10.62
C PHE A 27 -30.40 -31.46 11.11
N THR A 28 -29.43 -31.24 10.23
CA THR A 28 -28.00 -31.32 10.55
C THR A 28 -27.33 -29.98 10.30
N VAL A 29 -26.45 -29.57 11.21
CA VAL A 29 -25.62 -28.35 11.08
C VAL A 29 -24.17 -28.70 11.41
N PRO A 30 -23.18 -28.29 10.59
CA PRO A 30 -21.76 -28.50 10.91
C PRO A 30 -21.38 -27.92 12.28
N ALA A 31 -20.58 -28.65 13.05
CA ALA A 31 -20.03 -28.24 14.34
C ALA A 31 -18.81 -27.28 14.19
N ASP A 32 -18.93 -26.34 13.26
CA ASP A 32 -17.90 -25.37 12.91
C ASP A 32 -17.73 -24.29 14.00
N GLU A 33 -16.73 -23.41 13.82
CA GLU A 33 -16.51 -22.33 14.80
C GLU A 33 -17.58 -21.23 14.71
N ARG A 34 -18.38 -21.17 13.64
CA ARG A 34 -19.52 -20.26 13.50
C ARG A 34 -20.66 -20.68 14.42
N LEU A 35 -21.03 -21.96 14.43
CA LEU A 35 -22.00 -22.52 15.39
C LEU A 35 -21.47 -22.37 16.82
N ARG A 36 -20.17 -22.60 17.05
CA ARG A 36 -19.55 -22.49 18.39
C ARG A 36 -19.49 -21.03 18.89
N ALA A 37 -19.26 -20.05 18.01
CA ALA A 37 -19.34 -18.62 18.33
C ALA A 37 -20.79 -18.16 18.56
N ALA A 38 -21.74 -18.61 17.73
CA ALA A 38 -23.16 -18.33 17.92
C ALA A 38 -23.70 -18.87 19.25
N ALA A 39 -23.32 -20.10 19.63
CA ALA A 39 -23.71 -20.71 20.90
C ALA A 39 -23.12 -19.99 22.13
N ARG A 40 -21.97 -19.33 22.00
CA ARG A 40 -21.37 -18.49 23.05
C ARG A 40 -21.92 -17.05 23.09
N GLY A 41 -22.63 -16.61 22.05
CA GLY A 41 -23.04 -15.21 21.90
C GLY A 41 -21.91 -14.27 21.46
N ASP A 42 -20.80 -14.82 20.95
CA ASP A 42 -19.62 -14.05 20.51
C ASP A 42 -19.89 -13.35 19.16
N ILE A 43 -20.73 -12.29 19.15
CA ILE A 43 -21.12 -11.55 17.93
C ILE A 43 -19.90 -10.99 17.17
N THR A 44 -18.87 -10.54 17.90
CA THR A 44 -17.60 -10.08 17.32
C THR A 44 -16.84 -11.20 16.60
N ARG A 45 -16.82 -12.40 17.19
CA ARG A 45 -16.16 -13.59 16.62
C ARG A 45 -16.93 -14.13 15.42
N LEU A 46 -18.27 -14.07 15.44
CA LEU A 46 -19.10 -14.36 14.27
C LEU A 46 -18.72 -13.47 13.09
N GLY A 47 -18.61 -12.15 13.31
CA GLY A 47 -18.16 -11.21 12.27
C GLY A 47 -16.73 -11.46 11.78
N GLN A 48 -15.81 -11.88 12.66
CA GLN A 48 -14.45 -12.26 12.27
C GLN A 48 -14.41 -13.53 11.40
N ILE A 49 -15.17 -14.57 11.76
CA ILE A 49 -15.24 -15.82 10.98
C ILE A 49 -15.92 -15.58 9.62
N GLU A 50 -16.89 -14.66 9.57
CA GLU A 50 -17.51 -14.22 8.32
C GLU A 50 -16.49 -13.49 7.42
N VAL A 51 -15.61 -12.66 8.00
CA VAL A 51 -14.50 -12.00 7.28
C VAL A 51 -13.41 -13.00 6.84
N GLU A 52 -13.09 -14.03 7.61
CA GLU A 52 -12.12 -15.09 7.25
C GLU A 52 -12.67 -16.00 6.14
N LEU A 53 -13.94 -16.38 6.21
CA LEU A 53 -14.60 -17.16 5.15
C LEU A 53 -14.77 -16.33 3.87
N GLU A 54 -14.95 -15.02 3.99
CA GLU A 54 -14.80 -14.04 2.92
C GLU A 54 -13.31 -13.72 2.59
N SER A 55 -12.43 -14.73 2.50
CA SER A 55 -11.06 -14.62 1.95
C SER A 55 -10.99 -14.22 0.46
N GLN A 56 -12.06 -13.61 -0.06
CA GLN A 56 -12.11 -12.85 -1.28
C GLN A 56 -11.43 -11.49 -1.03
N MET A 57 -10.25 -11.29 -1.63
CA MET A 57 -9.47 -10.05 -1.55
C MET A 57 -10.35 -8.81 -1.74
N ARG A 58 -10.26 -7.84 -0.83
CA ARG A 58 -11.10 -6.65 -0.85
C ARG A 58 -10.76 -5.78 -2.06
N PRO A 59 -11.73 -5.03 -2.66
CA PRO A 59 -11.44 -4.17 -3.81
C PRO A 59 -10.31 -3.15 -3.58
N ARG A 60 -10.14 -2.66 -2.33
CA ARG A 60 -9.03 -1.78 -1.96
C ARG A 60 -7.66 -2.49 -1.99
N GLU A 61 -7.60 -3.76 -1.63
CA GLU A 61 -6.37 -4.58 -1.65
C GLU A 61 -5.97 -4.91 -3.09
N ILE A 62 -6.95 -5.27 -3.95
CA ILE A 62 -6.76 -5.41 -5.39
C ILE A 62 -6.15 -4.11 -5.95
N GLN A 63 -6.77 -2.96 -5.67
CA GLN A 63 -6.29 -1.67 -6.14
C GLN A 63 -4.91 -1.29 -5.59
N ALA A 64 -4.59 -1.64 -4.34
CA ALA A 64 -3.27 -1.39 -3.75
C ALA A 64 -2.19 -2.22 -4.43
N ARG A 65 -2.42 -3.52 -4.64
CA ARG A 65 -1.52 -4.44 -5.33
C ARG A 65 -1.26 -4.05 -6.79
N ILE A 66 -2.34 -3.76 -7.54
CA ILE A 66 -2.22 -3.25 -8.91
C ILE A 66 -1.45 -1.91 -8.93
N ARG A 67 -1.64 -1.01 -7.94
CA ARG A 67 -0.87 0.25 -7.88
C ARG A 67 0.61 0.01 -7.54
N ALA A 68 0.93 -1.03 -6.78
CA ALA A 68 2.30 -1.46 -6.46
C ALA A 68 3.01 -2.18 -7.63
N GLY A 69 2.34 -2.40 -8.77
CA GLY A 69 2.92 -2.99 -9.97
C GLY A 69 2.60 -4.45 -10.23
N GLU A 70 1.85 -5.11 -9.33
CA GLU A 70 1.35 -6.48 -9.54
C GLU A 70 0.44 -6.51 -10.79
N SER A 71 0.51 -7.58 -11.59
CA SER A 71 -0.34 -7.75 -12.77
C SER A 71 -1.73 -8.25 -12.38
N VAL A 72 -2.72 -8.03 -13.26
CA VAL A 72 -4.10 -8.50 -13.04
C VAL A 72 -4.16 -10.01 -12.86
N GLU A 73 -3.36 -10.76 -13.63
CA GLU A 73 -3.26 -12.23 -13.57
C GLU A 73 -2.61 -12.70 -12.25
N GLN A 74 -1.56 -12.02 -11.79
CA GLN A 74 -0.90 -12.31 -10.51
C GLN A 74 -1.87 -12.08 -9.35
N VAL A 75 -2.56 -10.93 -9.31
CA VAL A 75 -3.57 -10.62 -8.29
C VAL A 75 -4.73 -11.62 -8.33
N ALA A 76 -5.20 -12.00 -9.52
CA ALA A 76 -6.25 -13.01 -9.69
C ALA A 76 -5.82 -14.37 -9.14
N SER A 77 -4.62 -14.84 -9.49
CA SER A 77 -4.06 -16.10 -9.01
C SER A 77 -3.80 -16.09 -7.50
N ALA A 78 -3.32 -14.98 -6.94
CA ALA A 78 -3.06 -14.84 -5.50
C ALA A 78 -4.35 -14.74 -4.67
N ALA A 79 -5.42 -14.20 -5.25
CA ALA A 79 -6.73 -14.04 -4.60
C ALA A 79 -7.69 -15.23 -4.81
N GLY A 80 -7.35 -16.18 -5.70
CA GLY A 80 -8.28 -17.23 -6.14
C GLY A 80 -9.51 -16.68 -6.87
N LEU A 81 -9.38 -15.52 -7.52
CA LEU A 81 -10.48 -14.83 -8.21
C LEU A 81 -10.38 -15.00 -9.74
N PRO A 82 -11.51 -15.01 -10.47
CA PRO A 82 -11.47 -14.94 -11.93
C PRO A 82 -10.94 -13.56 -12.38
N THR A 83 -10.09 -13.54 -13.40
CA THR A 83 -9.42 -12.33 -13.92
C THR A 83 -10.40 -11.19 -14.20
N SER A 84 -11.54 -11.48 -14.83
CA SER A 84 -12.60 -10.50 -15.14
C SER A 84 -13.20 -9.77 -13.92
N ARG A 85 -13.17 -10.39 -12.73
CA ARG A 85 -13.57 -9.73 -11.49
C ARG A 85 -12.50 -8.75 -11.01
N VAL A 86 -11.23 -9.10 -11.17
CA VAL A 86 -10.08 -8.25 -10.81
C VAL A 86 -9.97 -7.06 -11.76
N GLU A 87 -10.10 -7.27 -13.08
CA GLU A 87 -10.10 -6.25 -14.13
C GLU A 87 -11.02 -5.07 -13.82
N ARG A 88 -12.26 -5.36 -13.37
CA ARG A 88 -13.25 -4.33 -13.02
C ARG A 88 -12.79 -3.35 -11.93
N PHE A 89 -11.95 -3.81 -11.00
CA PHE A 89 -11.37 -2.98 -9.94
C PHE A 89 -9.98 -2.46 -10.29
N ALA A 90 -9.25 -3.15 -11.18
CA ALA A 90 -7.92 -2.78 -11.65
C ALA A 90 -7.96 -1.64 -12.69
N TYR A 91 -8.94 -1.60 -13.59
CA TYR A 91 -9.00 -0.64 -14.71
C TYR A 91 -8.76 0.83 -14.31
N PRO A 92 -9.37 1.39 -13.24
CA PRO A 92 -9.09 2.76 -12.81
C PRO A 92 -7.64 2.99 -12.38
N VAL A 93 -6.98 1.97 -11.81
CA VAL A 93 -5.58 2.02 -11.36
C VAL A 93 -4.62 1.80 -12.53
N LEU A 94 -4.99 0.96 -13.51
CA LEU A 94 -4.24 0.81 -14.76
C LEU A 94 -4.26 2.12 -15.56
N LEU A 95 -5.37 2.86 -15.56
CA LEU A 95 -5.45 4.20 -16.15
C LEU A 95 -4.62 5.25 -15.38
N GLU A 96 -4.55 5.15 -14.05
CA GLU A 96 -3.65 5.97 -13.22
C GLU A 96 -2.17 5.70 -13.59
N ARG A 97 -1.79 4.43 -13.71
CA ARG A 97 -0.45 3.97 -14.10
C ARG A 97 -0.06 4.40 -15.52
N SER A 98 -0.92 4.19 -16.51
CA SER A 98 -0.66 4.61 -17.90
C SER A 98 -0.52 6.12 -18.01
N ARG A 99 -1.41 6.89 -17.37
CA ARG A 99 -1.33 8.36 -17.33
C ARG A 99 -0.02 8.84 -16.68
N MET A 100 0.47 8.16 -15.66
CA MET A 100 1.72 8.53 -15.00
C MET A 100 2.95 8.17 -15.85
N ALA A 101 2.88 7.09 -16.64
CA ALA A 101 3.89 6.79 -17.65
C ALA A 101 3.89 7.80 -18.81
N GLU A 102 2.73 8.28 -19.26
CA GLU A 102 2.62 9.37 -20.26
C GLU A 102 3.22 10.69 -19.74
N LEU A 103 2.99 11.03 -18.47
CA LEU A 103 3.58 12.22 -17.85
C LEU A 103 5.10 12.10 -17.74
N ALA A 104 5.61 10.94 -17.33
CA ALA A 104 7.04 10.71 -17.23
C ALA A 104 7.76 10.66 -18.60
N GLN A 105 7.10 10.21 -19.67
CA GLN A 105 7.64 10.33 -21.04
C GLN A 105 7.86 11.80 -21.46
N ARG A 106 7.06 12.73 -20.92
CA ARG A 106 7.20 14.19 -21.14
C ARG A 106 8.11 14.88 -20.12
N ALA A 107 8.69 14.13 -19.19
CA ALA A 107 9.58 14.66 -18.17
C ALA A 107 11.03 14.72 -18.67
N HIS A 108 11.85 15.55 -18.02
CA HIS A 108 13.23 15.79 -18.42
C HIS A 108 14.19 14.85 -17.66
N PRO A 109 15.02 14.03 -18.35
CA PRO A 109 15.99 13.17 -17.69
C PRO A 109 17.11 13.99 -17.04
N VAL A 110 17.47 13.63 -15.82
CA VAL A 110 18.57 14.28 -15.08
C VAL A 110 19.89 13.62 -15.45
N ARG A 111 20.86 14.44 -15.86
CA ARG A 111 22.25 14.09 -16.19
C ARG A 111 23.21 14.73 -15.18
N GLU A 112 24.52 14.48 -15.35
CA GLU A 112 25.56 15.14 -14.55
C GLU A 112 25.53 16.68 -14.71
N ASP A 113 25.24 17.17 -15.92
CA ASP A 113 25.08 18.60 -16.23
C ASP A 113 23.71 19.19 -15.81
N GLY A 114 22.80 18.38 -15.27
CA GLY A 114 21.44 18.77 -14.89
C GLY A 114 20.33 18.17 -15.79
N PRO A 115 19.09 18.69 -15.71
CA PRO A 115 17.98 18.21 -16.55
C PRO A 115 18.21 18.50 -18.03
N ASP A 116 17.98 17.49 -18.88
CA ASP A 116 18.06 17.60 -20.34
C ASP A 116 16.94 18.53 -20.89
N VAL A 117 17.21 19.18 -22.02
CA VAL A 117 16.20 19.95 -22.76
C VAL A 117 15.20 19.03 -23.45
N GLN A 118 15.65 17.85 -23.90
CA GLN A 118 14.78 16.84 -24.49
C GLN A 118 13.97 16.12 -23.41
N THR A 119 12.79 15.62 -23.79
CA THR A 119 11.96 14.76 -22.93
C THR A 119 12.44 13.32 -22.96
N LEU A 120 12.12 12.53 -21.94
CA LEU A 120 12.49 11.10 -21.87
C LEU A 120 12.04 10.34 -23.13
N GLY A 121 10.82 10.59 -23.62
CA GLY A 121 10.28 9.93 -24.81
C GLY A 121 11.09 10.26 -26.08
N GLU A 122 11.57 11.50 -26.23
CA GLU A 122 12.41 11.91 -27.36
C GLU A 122 13.80 11.28 -27.29
N VAL A 123 14.44 11.29 -26.11
CA VAL A 123 15.77 10.69 -25.89
C VAL A 123 15.72 9.18 -26.17
N VAL A 124 14.72 8.48 -25.65
CA VAL A 124 14.54 7.04 -25.88
C VAL A 124 14.23 6.74 -27.35
N ALA A 125 13.32 7.48 -27.99
CA ALA A 125 13.00 7.26 -29.41
C ALA A 125 14.24 7.48 -30.32
N HIS A 126 15.07 8.49 -30.01
CA HIS A 126 16.33 8.73 -30.68
C HIS A 126 17.33 7.58 -30.46
N ALA A 127 17.48 7.09 -29.22
CA ALA A 127 18.33 5.95 -28.89
C ALA A 127 17.90 4.67 -29.64
N PHE A 128 16.59 4.40 -29.75
CA PHE A 128 16.06 3.28 -30.54
C PHE A 128 16.40 3.43 -32.03
N GLY A 129 16.24 4.63 -32.59
CA GLY A 129 16.60 4.94 -33.98
C GLY A 129 18.08 4.68 -34.28
N LEU A 130 18.99 5.14 -33.41
CA LEU A 130 20.43 4.89 -33.53
C LEU A 130 20.81 3.40 -33.39
N ARG A 131 20.00 2.61 -32.66
CA ARG A 131 20.18 1.15 -32.48
C ARG A 131 19.52 0.32 -33.57
N GLY A 132 18.78 0.93 -34.51
CA GLY A 132 17.97 0.22 -35.50
C GLY A 132 16.84 -0.63 -34.88
N GLN A 133 16.35 -0.26 -33.69
CA GLN A 133 15.29 -0.97 -32.97
C GLN A 133 13.95 -0.27 -33.22
N ASP A 134 12.86 -1.06 -33.31
CA ASP A 134 11.52 -0.50 -33.45
C ASP A 134 11.03 0.10 -32.12
N TYR A 135 10.71 1.39 -32.13
CA TYR A 135 10.12 2.10 -31.00
C TYR A 135 8.59 1.94 -30.93
N ALA A 136 7.91 1.61 -32.04
CA ALA A 136 6.46 1.46 -32.06
C ALA A 136 5.96 0.20 -31.34
N GLY A 137 6.74 -0.89 -31.37
CA GLY A 137 6.49 -2.12 -30.61
C GLY A 137 6.84 -2.05 -29.11
N THR A 138 7.06 -0.87 -28.54
CA THR A 138 7.41 -0.71 -27.13
C THR A 138 6.18 -0.53 -26.24
N ASN A 139 6.29 -0.91 -24.96
CA ASN A 139 5.20 -0.78 -23.99
C ASN A 139 5.69 -0.02 -22.74
N TRP A 140 5.00 1.09 -22.42
CA TRP A 140 5.26 1.93 -21.26
C TRP A 140 4.24 1.65 -20.15
N ASP A 141 4.74 1.45 -18.94
CA ASP A 141 3.95 1.19 -17.74
C ASP A 141 4.56 1.97 -16.56
N SER A 142 3.80 2.15 -15.49
CA SER A 142 4.35 2.65 -14.23
C SER A 142 3.69 2.00 -13.02
N TRP A 143 4.33 2.12 -11.86
CA TRP A 143 3.75 1.76 -10.57
C TRP A 143 4.32 2.64 -9.47
N ARG A 144 3.68 2.58 -8.31
CA ARG A 144 4.17 3.27 -7.11
C ARG A 144 4.96 2.30 -6.25
N GLY A 145 6.24 2.59 -6.04
CA GLY A 145 7.10 1.83 -5.12
C GLY A 145 6.63 1.94 -3.67
N GLU A 146 7.15 1.07 -2.80
CA GLU A 146 6.87 1.09 -1.36
C GLU A 146 7.35 2.38 -0.69
N ASP A 147 8.39 3.00 -1.24
CA ASP A 147 8.90 4.34 -0.87
C ASP A 147 7.96 5.49 -1.29
N GLY A 148 6.86 5.16 -1.98
CA GLY A 148 5.87 6.11 -2.46
C GLY A 148 6.26 6.84 -3.75
N ARG A 149 7.41 6.55 -4.36
CA ARG A 149 7.86 7.14 -5.63
C ARG A 149 7.23 6.42 -6.82
N TRP A 150 7.15 7.10 -7.97
CA TRP A 150 6.69 6.47 -9.20
C TRP A 150 7.88 5.86 -9.94
N VAL A 151 7.82 4.55 -10.17
CA VAL A 151 8.74 3.84 -11.07
C VAL A 151 8.06 3.70 -12.41
N ILE A 152 8.78 4.08 -13.46
CA ILE A 152 8.38 4.03 -14.86
C ILE A 152 9.18 2.91 -15.50
N GLN A 153 8.53 2.11 -16.33
CA GLN A 153 9.13 0.96 -16.98
C GLN A 153 8.81 1.00 -18.47
N LEU A 154 9.86 0.87 -19.27
CA LEU A 154 9.76 0.56 -20.69
C LEU A 154 10.05 -0.92 -20.89
N ARG A 155 9.17 -1.64 -21.61
CA ARG A 155 9.40 -3.00 -22.09
C ARG A 155 9.48 -3.03 -23.61
N TRP A 156 10.42 -3.79 -24.15
CA TRP A 156 10.54 -4.00 -25.60
C TRP A 156 11.22 -5.33 -25.92
N GLN A 157 11.10 -5.77 -27.18
CA GLN A 157 11.74 -6.98 -27.67
C GLN A 157 12.89 -6.62 -28.61
N ALA A 158 14.09 -7.15 -28.34
CA ALA A 158 15.23 -7.06 -29.25
C ALA A 158 15.60 -8.48 -29.72
N GLY A 159 15.15 -8.85 -30.92
CA GLY A 159 15.36 -10.17 -31.49
C GLY A 159 14.61 -11.27 -30.74
N ARG A 160 15.27 -11.88 -29.73
CA ARG A 160 14.70 -12.90 -28.83
C ARG A 160 14.78 -12.53 -27.35
N SER A 161 15.26 -11.32 -27.03
CA SER A 161 15.43 -10.84 -25.66
C SER A 161 14.34 -9.84 -25.32
N GLU A 162 13.57 -10.13 -24.26
CA GLU A 162 12.71 -9.12 -23.62
C GLU A 162 13.60 -8.22 -22.76
N ASN A 163 13.67 -6.95 -23.10
CA ASN A 163 14.41 -5.94 -22.35
C ASN A 163 13.45 -5.10 -21.52
N ARG A 164 13.91 -4.65 -20.36
CA ARG A 164 13.18 -3.74 -19.47
C ARG A 164 14.14 -2.68 -18.95
N ALA A 165 13.72 -1.43 -18.98
CA ALA A 165 14.47 -0.28 -18.47
C ALA A 165 13.58 0.48 -17.50
N HIS A 166 14.17 0.95 -16.39
CA HIS A 166 13.42 1.59 -15.31
C HIS A 166 13.95 2.97 -14.92
N TRP A 167 13.03 3.91 -14.71
CA TRP A 167 13.32 5.26 -14.21
C TRP A 167 12.43 5.59 -13.01
N VAL A 168 12.93 6.40 -12.09
CA VAL A 168 12.13 7.03 -11.03
C VAL A 168 11.65 8.38 -11.53
N PHE A 169 10.35 8.62 -11.50
CA PHE A 169 9.72 9.89 -11.89
C PHE A 169 9.45 10.79 -10.67
N HIS A 170 9.87 12.04 -10.79
CA HIS A 170 9.70 13.10 -9.80
C HIS A 170 8.77 14.18 -10.39
N PRO A 171 7.46 14.19 -10.03
CA PRO A 171 6.52 15.19 -10.52
C PRO A 171 6.94 16.61 -10.14
N GLY A 172 6.84 17.56 -11.08
CA GLY A 172 7.23 18.94 -10.87
C GLY A 172 6.46 19.92 -11.76
N ALA A 173 6.61 21.22 -11.50
CA ALA A 173 5.86 22.27 -12.20
C ALA A 173 6.16 22.37 -13.71
N GLN A 174 7.33 21.91 -14.15
CA GLN A 174 7.80 21.93 -15.54
C GLN A 174 7.80 20.52 -16.14
N GLY A 175 6.67 19.80 -16.06
CA GLY A 175 6.56 18.40 -16.50
C GLY A 175 7.18 17.36 -15.55
N GLY A 176 8.16 17.77 -14.74
CA GLY A 176 8.88 16.91 -13.79
C GLY A 176 10.19 16.38 -14.36
N THR A 177 10.89 15.57 -13.57
CA THR A 177 12.18 14.99 -13.97
C THR A 177 12.21 13.48 -13.77
N VAL A 178 13.10 12.80 -14.48
CA VAL A 178 13.34 11.36 -14.32
C VAL A 178 14.80 11.05 -14.03
N THR A 179 15.03 10.07 -13.15
CA THR A 179 16.36 9.56 -12.80
C THR A 179 16.43 8.06 -13.08
N THR A 180 17.53 7.58 -13.65
CA THR A 180 17.73 6.15 -13.97
C THR A 180 17.71 5.28 -12.72
N MET A 181 17.11 4.09 -12.83
CA MET A 181 17.11 3.08 -11.77
C MET A 181 17.94 1.83 -12.14
N ASP A 182 18.20 1.58 -13.43
CA ASP A 182 19.02 0.48 -13.91
C ASP A 182 19.95 0.87 -15.08
N ASP A 183 20.87 -0.05 -15.42
CA ASP A 183 21.88 0.15 -16.46
C ASP A 183 21.26 0.32 -17.86
N LEU A 184 20.13 -0.35 -18.14
CA LEU A 184 19.43 -0.23 -19.43
C LEU A 184 18.76 1.14 -19.60
N ALA A 185 18.22 1.71 -18.52
CA ALA A 185 17.71 3.08 -18.49
C ALA A 185 18.82 4.12 -18.69
N ALA A 186 19.99 3.90 -18.08
CA ALA A 186 21.16 4.76 -18.27
C ALA A 186 21.69 4.69 -19.70
N ASP A 187 21.81 3.49 -20.26
CA ASP A 187 22.22 3.23 -21.63
C ASP A 187 21.24 3.81 -22.68
N LEU A 188 19.93 3.75 -22.42
CA LEU A 188 18.92 4.42 -23.26
C LEU A 188 18.94 5.95 -23.15
N MET A 189 19.44 6.50 -22.04
CA MET A 189 19.61 7.94 -21.89
C MET A 189 20.93 8.47 -22.46
N ASP A 190 21.94 7.62 -22.68
CA ASP A 190 23.26 8.04 -23.19
C ASP A 190 23.12 8.71 -24.58
N PRO A 191 23.53 9.99 -24.76
CA PRO A 191 23.47 10.67 -26.04
C PRO A 191 24.42 10.05 -27.09
N ASN A 192 25.37 9.21 -26.69
CA ASN A 192 26.31 8.52 -27.57
C ASN A 192 26.24 7.00 -27.38
N PRO A 193 25.22 6.31 -27.92
CA PRO A 193 25.03 4.86 -27.77
C PRO A 193 26.09 4.00 -28.52
N ASN A 194 27.14 4.62 -29.05
CA ASN A 194 28.29 3.93 -29.67
C ASN A 194 29.22 3.26 -28.63
N ARG A 195 28.89 3.30 -27.34
CA ARG A 195 29.49 2.38 -26.36
C ARG A 195 29.10 0.97 -26.76
N THR A 196 30.04 0.26 -27.40
CA THR A 196 29.80 -1.10 -27.90
C THR A 196 29.25 -1.97 -26.77
N LEU A 197 27.97 -2.36 -26.90
CA LEU A 197 27.34 -3.32 -25.99
C LEU A 197 28.27 -4.53 -25.93
N ARG A 198 28.74 -4.88 -24.73
CA ARG A 198 29.72 -5.97 -24.55
C ARG A 198 29.07 -7.26 -25.04
N THR A 199 29.42 -7.67 -26.24
CA THR A 199 28.92 -8.91 -26.82
C THR A 199 29.43 -10.05 -25.96
N VAL A 200 28.52 -10.75 -25.30
CA VAL A 200 28.85 -12.00 -24.61
C VAL A 200 29.33 -12.95 -25.70
N ARG A 201 30.63 -13.24 -25.70
CA ARG A 201 31.23 -14.13 -26.69
C ARG A 201 30.48 -15.46 -26.61
N PRO A 202 29.99 -16.04 -27.73
CA PRO A 202 29.21 -17.27 -27.68
C PRO A 202 30.03 -18.34 -26.96
N VAL A 203 29.43 -18.96 -25.94
CA VAL A 203 30.09 -19.99 -25.14
C VAL A 203 30.39 -21.17 -26.05
N THR A 204 31.65 -21.28 -26.46
CA THR A 204 32.11 -22.37 -27.32
C THR A 204 32.03 -23.70 -26.58
N GLU A 205 31.92 -24.81 -27.30
CA GLU A 205 32.00 -26.15 -26.67
C GLU A 205 33.30 -26.31 -25.87
N LEU A 206 34.41 -25.70 -26.32
CA LEU A 206 35.66 -25.65 -25.57
C LEU A 206 35.53 -24.90 -24.24
N ALA A 207 34.79 -23.77 -24.20
CA ALA A 207 34.52 -23.05 -22.97
C ALA A 207 33.59 -23.83 -22.01
N LYS A 208 32.62 -24.58 -22.54
CA LYS A 208 31.80 -25.51 -21.72
C LYS A 208 32.64 -26.64 -21.15
N GLN A 209 33.52 -27.22 -21.96
CA GLN A 209 34.44 -28.28 -21.54
C GLN A 209 35.44 -27.77 -20.50
N ALA A 210 36.00 -26.58 -20.67
CA ALA A 210 36.87 -25.94 -19.67
C ALA A 210 36.12 -25.73 -18.34
N LEU A 211 34.90 -25.19 -18.37
CA LEU A 211 34.09 -25.00 -17.15
C LEU A 211 33.72 -26.35 -16.48
N ALA A 212 33.49 -27.40 -17.27
CA ALA A 212 33.23 -28.74 -16.77
C ALA A 212 34.50 -29.41 -16.18
N LEU A 213 35.68 -29.09 -16.71
CA LEU A 213 36.97 -29.52 -16.16
C LEU A 213 37.29 -28.77 -14.86
N GLU A 214 37.11 -27.44 -14.81
CA GLU A 214 37.25 -26.65 -13.58
C GLU A 214 36.27 -27.10 -12.48
N ALA A 215 35.03 -27.48 -12.85
CA ALA A 215 34.04 -28.07 -11.94
C ALA A 215 34.33 -29.54 -11.55
N ALA A 216 35.27 -30.20 -12.24
CA ALA A 216 35.77 -31.53 -11.87
C ALA A 216 37.06 -31.44 -11.03
N GLU A 217 37.92 -30.44 -11.26
CA GLU A 217 39.12 -30.15 -10.47
C GLU A 217 38.78 -29.50 -9.13
N HIS A 218 37.72 -28.68 -9.08
CA HIS A 218 37.05 -28.30 -7.84
C HIS A 218 35.81 -29.17 -7.63
N PRO A 219 35.93 -30.41 -7.11
CA PRO A 219 34.75 -31.13 -6.66
C PRO A 219 34.03 -30.25 -5.64
N ALA A 220 32.73 -30.04 -5.85
CA ALA A 220 31.89 -29.43 -4.83
C ALA A 220 32.11 -30.20 -3.54
N VAL A 221 32.71 -29.53 -2.53
CA VAL A 221 32.96 -30.15 -1.23
C VAL A 221 31.63 -30.73 -0.78
N PRO A 222 31.53 -32.05 -0.51
CA PRO A 222 30.28 -32.64 -0.09
C PRO A 222 29.76 -31.82 1.09
N ALA A 223 28.51 -31.36 1.01
CA ALA A 223 27.85 -30.79 2.17
C ALA A 223 27.80 -31.90 3.22
N GLU A 224 28.76 -31.84 4.15
CA GLU A 224 28.96 -32.85 5.18
C GLU A 224 27.63 -33.04 5.90
N PRO A 225 27.11 -34.27 6.02
CA PRO A 225 25.81 -34.50 6.63
C PRO A 225 25.88 -33.98 8.07
N ALA A 226 25.18 -32.87 8.33
CA ALA A 226 25.40 -32.02 9.48
C ALA A 226 25.59 -32.84 10.76
N ALA A 227 26.84 -32.98 11.19
CA ALA A 227 27.18 -33.62 12.44
C ALA A 227 26.38 -32.92 13.52
N ARG A 228 25.70 -33.71 14.37
CA ARG A 228 24.72 -33.21 15.34
C ARG A 228 25.29 -31.98 16.05
N ARG A 229 24.61 -30.84 15.85
CA ARG A 229 24.79 -29.64 16.66
C ARG A 229 24.81 -30.08 18.12
N PRO A 230 25.87 -29.79 18.90
CA PRO A 230 25.83 -30.06 20.33
C PRO A 230 24.64 -29.30 20.90
N GLU A 231 23.81 -30.03 21.62
CA GLU A 231 22.64 -29.50 22.32
C GLU A 231 23.10 -28.36 23.24
N PRO A 232 22.48 -27.17 23.18
CA PRO A 232 22.88 -26.06 24.04
C PRO A 232 22.46 -26.39 25.47
N GLU A 233 23.43 -26.85 26.26
CA GLU A 233 23.29 -27.00 27.71
C GLU A 233 22.76 -25.68 28.32
N PRO A 234 21.72 -25.71 29.17
CA PRO A 234 21.00 -24.51 29.56
C PRO A 234 21.86 -23.60 30.45
N ALA A 235 22.35 -22.51 29.86
CA ALA A 235 23.12 -21.49 30.55
C ALA A 235 22.29 -20.82 31.66
N ALA A 236 22.64 -21.11 32.92
CA ALA A 236 22.10 -20.44 34.10
C ALA A 236 22.47 -18.93 34.11
N PRO A 237 21.62 -18.05 34.68
CA PRO A 237 21.75 -16.61 34.50
C PRO A 237 22.95 -16.01 35.25
N PRO A 238 23.67 -15.03 34.67
CA PRO A 238 24.76 -14.35 35.34
C PRO A 238 24.25 -13.47 36.49
N LYS A 239 24.75 -13.73 37.69
CA LYS A 239 24.45 -12.94 38.90
C LYS A 239 25.17 -11.60 38.89
N SER A 240 24.52 -10.60 39.46
CA SER A 240 25.07 -9.27 39.72
C SER A 240 26.18 -9.27 40.78
N ARG A 241 27.19 -8.39 40.58
CA ARG A 241 28.06 -7.70 41.58
C ARG A 241 29.18 -6.97 40.81
N SER A 242 29.20 -5.64 40.66
CA SER A 242 29.45 -4.59 41.66
C SER A 242 30.91 -4.47 42.17
N ARG A 243 31.66 -3.55 41.53
CA ARG A 243 32.41 -2.42 42.16
C ARG A 243 33.71 -2.67 42.96
N ALA A 244 34.70 -1.80 42.64
CA ALA A 244 35.89 -1.31 43.41
C ALA A 244 37.27 -1.84 42.91
N LYS A 245 38.40 -1.09 42.94
CA LYS A 245 38.70 0.34 43.24
C LYS A 245 40.19 0.66 42.90
N SER A 246 40.50 1.79 42.27
CA SER A 246 41.77 2.58 42.39
C SER A 246 41.71 3.79 41.43
N LYS A 247 41.61 5.08 41.84
CA LYS A 247 42.58 5.99 42.54
C LYS A 247 43.89 6.14 41.74
N ALA A 248 44.43 7.32 41.42
CA ALA A 248 44.12 8.74 41.72
C ALA A 248 44.39 9.62 40.44
N THR A 249 44.41 10.97 40.35
CA THR A 249 44.57 12.10 41.31
C THR A 249 43.74 13.35 40.86
N ALA A 250 43.93 14.48 41.55
CA ALA A 250 43.31 15.81 41.48
C ALA A 250 43.97 16.74 40.41
N GLU A 251 43.51 17.98 40.11
CA GLU A 251 42.85 19.03 40.92
C GLU A 251 41.77 19.84 40.14
N ALA A 252 41.15 20.91 40.67
CA ALA A 252 40.29 21.07 41.87
C ALA A 252 40.11 22.57 42.23
N ARG A 253 38.87 23.06 42.39
CA ARG A 253 38.57 24.31 43.14
C ARG A 253 37.12 24.33 43.66
N THR A 254 36.90 25.04 44.77
CA THR A 254 35.86 24.76 45.77
C THR A 254 34.60 25.64 45.68
N GLU A 255 33.49 25.06 46.16
CA GLU A 255 32.26 25.73 46.66
C GLU A 255 32.53 26.48 48.00
N PRO A 256 31.60 27.29 48.56
CA PRO A 256 30.48 26.74 49.35
C PRO A 256 29.13 27.53 49.34
N GLU A 257 28.00 26.83 49.48
CA GLU A 257 26.71 27.40 49.97
C GLU A 257 26.78 27.71 51.50
N PRO A 258 25.92 28.60 52.06
CA PRO A 258 24.65 28.09 52.62
C PRO A 258 23.42 29.04 52.60
N ARG A 259 22.24 28.43 52.72
CA ARG A 259 20.88 28.97 52.99
C ARG A 259 20.71 29.52 54.44
N PRO A 260 19.60 30.20 54.87
CA PRO A 260 18.21 30.10 54.34
C PRO A 260 17.23 31.33 54.40
N ALA A 261 16.02 31.08 53.84
CA ALA A 261 14.66 31.54 54.26
C ALA A 261 13.91 32.70 53.52
N ALA A 262 12.60 32.43 53.26
CA ALA A 262 11.48 33.33 52.90
C ALA A 262 11.54 34.13 51.57
N GLU A 263 10.46 34.40 50.80
CA GLU A 263 9.07 33.89 50.70
C GLU A 263 8.47 34.35 49.32
N ARG A 264 7.34 33.76 48.86
CA ARG A 264 6.29 34.29 47.95
C ARG A 264 6.17 33.83 46.47
N THR A 265 5.06 33.13 46.24
CA THR A 265 4.08 33.19 45.13
C THR A 265 4.43 32.73 43.70
N LYS A 266 3.59 31.81 43.18
CA LYS A 266 3.36 31.49 41.76
C LYS A 266 1.89 31.76 41.41
N PRO A 267 1.53 32.17 40.18
CA PRO A 267 0.15 32.11 39.68
C PRO A 267 -0.20 30.70 39.16
N ALA A 268 -1.48 30.34 39.21
CA ALA A 268 -2.03 29.08 38.72
C ALA A 268 -2.77 29.25 37.38
N ALA A 269 -2.95 28.16 36.64
CA ALA A 269 -3.73 28.11 35.40
C ALA A 269 -5.21 27.78 35.69
N GLU A 270 -6.12 28.29 34.86
CA GLU A 270 -7.57 28.22 35.05
C GLU A 270 -8.24 27.40 33.92
N GLN A 271 -9.21 26.56 34.28
CA GLN A 271 -9.99 25.70 33.36
C GLN A 271 -11.45 26.17 33.29
N PRO A 272 -12.13 26.12 32.12
CA PRO A 272 -13.57 26.39 32.01
C PRO A 272 -14.45 25.16 32.34
N PRO A 273 -15.72 25.36 32.77
CA PRO A 273 -16.60 24.32 33.33
C PRO A 273 -17.47 23.54 32.31
N PRO A 274 -18.12 22.42 32.72
CA PRO A 274 -18.90 21.54 31.84
C PRO A 274 -20.38 21.93 31.65
N ALA A 275 -21.04 21.31 30.67
CA ALA A 275 -22.47 21.47 30.35
C ALA A 275 -23.36 20.33 30.92
N PRO A 276 -24.66 20.56 31.20
CA PRO A 276 -25.58 19.56 31.74
C PRO A 276 -26.46 18.83 30.69
N GLU A 277 -26.86 17.60 31.01
CA GLU A 277 -27.86 16.79 30.29
C GLU A 277 -29.32 17.20 30.63
N PRO A 278 -30.30 16.79 29.79
CA PRO A 278 -31.53 16.24 30.37
C PRO A 278 -32.16 15.04 29.61
N GLU A 279 -32.74 14.12 30.39
CA GLU A 279 -33.75 13.11 30.01
C GLU A 279 -34.83 13.07 31.12
N PRO A 280 -36.00 12.40 30.98
CA PRO A 280 -36.86 12.21 29.79
C PRO A 280 -38.36 12.47 30.11
N ALA A 281 -39.28 12.40 29.12
CA ALA A 281 -40.62 11.74 29.22
C ALA A 281 -41.71 12.19 28.19
N ALA A 282 -42.17 11.21 27.39
CA ALA A 282 -43.55 10.88 27.01
C ALA A 282 -44.52 11.81 26.19
N ALA A 283 -45.27 11.12 25.32
CA ALA A 283 -46.63 11.38 24.78
C ALA A 283 -46.86 12.24 23.49
N LYS A 284 -47.37 11.55 22.46
CA LYS A 284 -48.11 12.03 21.26
C LYS A 284 -49.60 12.25 21.63
N PRO A 285 -50.47 13.01 20.89
CA PRO A 285 -50.72 12.84 19.44
C PRO A 285 -51.28 14.02 18.58
N GLN A 286 -51.37 13.76 17.26
CA GLN A 286 -52.36 14.23 16.24
C GLN A 286 -52.87 15.69 16.21
N ASN A 287 -52.79 16.36 15.05
CA ASN A 287 -53.89 16.49 14.04
C ASN A 287 -53.66 17.66 13.04
N ASN A 288 -54.37 17.59 11.91
CA ASN A 288 -54.45 18.50 10.76
C ASN A 288 -54.59 20.02 11.04
N GLY A 289 -54.16 20.84 10.06
CA GLY A 289 -55.13 21.75 9.42
C GLY A 289 -54.70 23.20 9.07
N ARG A 290 -54.68 23.48 7.75
CA ARG A 290 -55.08 24.73 7.06
C ARG A 290 -54.44 26.09 7.40
N LYS A 291 -53.75 26.62 6.37
CA LYS A 291 -53.85 27.98 5.78
C LYS A 291 -54.41 29.15 6.62
N SER A 292 -53.60 30.19 6.79
CA SER A 292 -53.99 31.60 6.55
C SER A 292 -52.76 32.50 6.25
N GLU A 293 -52.99 33.59 5.52
CA GLU A 293 -52.05 34.63 5.04
C GLU A 293 -52.47 36.01 5.65
N PRO A 294 -51.77 37.15 5.43
CA PRO A 294 -50.32 37.42 5.35
C PRO A 294 -49.85 38.66 6.18
N ALA A 295 -48.56 39.02 6.03
CA ALA A 295 -47.95 40.37 6.16
C ALA A 295 -47.53 40.92 7.56
N PRO A 296 -46.56 41.87 7.66
CA PRO A 296 -45.54 42.31 6.69
C PRO A 296 -44.06 42.39 7.20
N ARG A 297 -43.12 42.16 6.28
CA ARG A 297 -41.79 42.82 6.09
C ARG A 297 -40.86 43.10 7.29
N ARG A 298 -39.65 42.50 7.28
CA ARG A 298 -38.37 43.23 7.52
C ARG A 298 -37.12 42.49 6.99
N GLY A 299 -36.31 43.22 6.19
CA GLY A 299 -34.85 43.06 6.02
C GLY A 299 -34.25 41.72 5.56
N LYS A 300 -34.17 41.47 4.23
CA LYS A 300 -33.17 40.53 3.68
C LYS A 300 -31.79 41.23 3.61
N LYS A 301 -30.82 40.74 4.38
CA LYS A 301 -29.39 41.02 4.12
C LYS A 301 -28.94 40.17 2.94
N GLY A 302 -28.18 40.75 2.02
CA GLY A 302 -27.76 40.07 0.79
C GLY A 302 -26.74 38.97 1.06
N HIS A 303 -26.96 37.79 0.49
CA HIS A 303 -25.91 36.80 0.27
C HIS A 303 -25.17 37.16 -1.03
N PRO A 304 -23.84 36.94 -1.13
CA PRO A 304 -23.11 37.18 -2.37
C PRO A 304 -23.66 36.28 -3.48
N ILE A 305 -24.05 36.88 -4.60
CA ILE A 305 -24.52 36.16 -5.79
C ILE A 305 -23.29 35.58 -6.47
N VAL A 306 -23.10 34.27 -6.34
CA VAL A 306 -22.17 33.51 -7.17
C VAL A 306 -22.84 33.34 -8.53
N PRO A 307 -22.15 33.62 -9.66
CA PRO A 307 -22.72 33.43 -11.00
C PRO A 307 -23.12 31.97 -11.24
N SER A 308 -24.07 31.75 -12.14
CA SER A 308 -24.48 30.40 -12.50
C SER A 308 -23.36 29.69 -13.28
N TRP A 309 -23.38 28.36 -13.27
CA TRP A 309 -22.35 27.56 -13.94
C TRP A 309 -22.37 27.75 -15.48
N GLU A 310 -23.52 28.15 -16.04
CA GLU A 310 -23.67 28.51 -17.46
C GLU A 310 -23.00 29.85 -17.80
N ASP A 311 -23.04 30.85 -16.90
CA ASP A 311 -22.37 32.14 -17.11
C ASP A 311 -20.84 31.99 -17.26
N VAL A 312 -20.26 31.01 -16.56
CA VAL A 312 -18.81 30.72 -16.59
C VAL A 312 -18.40 30.02 -17.89
N LEU A 313 -19.27 29.17 -18.45
CA LEU A 313 -18.99 28.45 -19.70
C LEU A 313 -19.26 29.29 -20.95
N LEU A 314 -20.23 30.21 -20.90
CA LEU A 314 -20.65 31.01 -22.06
C LEU A 314 -20.02 32.42 -22.09
N GLY A 315 -19.41 32.88 -20.99
CA GLY A 315 -18.60 34.10 -20.96
C GLY A 315 -19.38 35.42 -21.09
N VAL A 316 -20.72 35.39 -21.08
CA VAL A 316 -21.58 36.57 -21.21
C VAL A 316 -22.07 37.00 -19.82
N ARG A 317 -21.69 38.20 -19.38
CA ARG A 317 -22.20 38.79 -18.13
C ARG A 317 -23.63 39.29 -18.33
N SER A 318 -24.62 38.57 -17.79
CA SER A 318 -26.02 39.01 -17.77
C SER A 318 -26.20 40.24 -16.88
N GLN A 319 -26.24 41.43 -17.49
CA GLN A 319 -26.61 42.66 -16.81
C GLN A 319 -28.14 42.75 -16.75
N ARG A 320 -28.72 42.64 -15.55
CA ARG A 320 -30.16 42.84 -15.31
C ARG A 320 -30.35 43.82 -14.15
N GLY A 321 -31.13 44.87 -14.40
CA GLY A 321 -31.59 45.84 -13.39
C GLY A 321 -32.85 45.37 -12.66
#